data_AF-A0A7Y6E3F6-F1
#
_entry.id   AF-A0A7Y6E3F6-F1
#
_cell.length_a   1.000
_cell.length_b   1.000
_cell.length_c   1.000
_cell.angle_alpha   90.00
_cell.angle_beta   90.00
_cell.angle_gamma   90.00
#
_symmetry.space_group_name_H-M   'P 1'
#
loop_
_entity.id
_entity.type
_entity.pdbx_description
1 polymer ?
#
loop_
_entity_poly.entity_id
_entity_poly.type
_entity_poly.pdbx_seq_one_letter_code
_entity_poly.pdbx_strand_id
1 'polypeptide(L)'
;DGMQARYAWPAELDATHPNYLQAKTRESDTARPWCHATAWVKEWPLTPVGVNFMAPLLVHTPDVIRTVAVTMDLEPTDIAIERMLTEKTNDDADAARAAKMNRVVDPRDLAHTGRVDQRGEDLAGGAAGVNLVGYITVSSRDPEQLARDKRTIRASAGKCFLKLEWCDREQHRAFVNTLPFATGIRR
;
A
#
# COMPACT_ATOMS: atom_id res chain seq x y z
N ASP A 1 27.77 9.72 -28.42
CA ASP A 1 27.91 8.80 -27.28
C ASP A 1 26.57 8.42 -26.71
N GLY A 2 26.10 7.21 -27.03
CA GLY A 2 24.87 6.66 -26.49
C GLY A 2 25.11 6.00 -25.12
N MET A 3 24.08 5.96 -24.30
CA MET A 3 24.07 5.24 -23.02
C MET A 3 24.40 3.75 -23.29
N GLN A 4 25.62 3.33 -22.93
CA GLN A 4 26.09 1.96 -23.12
C GLN A 4 25.29 0.97 -22.27
N ALA A 5 25.06 -0.25 -22.78
CA ALA A 5 24.27 -1.29 -22.10
C ALA A 5 24.76 -1.64 -20.68
N ARG A 6 26.01 -1.30 -20.33
CA ARG A 6 26.56 -1.42 -18.97
C ARG A 6 25.80 -0.58 -17.92
N TYR A 7 25.13 0.50 -18.34
CA TYR A 7 24.42 1.43 -17.47
C TYR A 7 22.95 1.07 -17.20
N ALA A 8 22.39 0.11 -17.94
CA ALA A 8 20.94 -0.03 -18.05
C ALA A 8 20.29 -1.01 -17.06
N TRP A 9 21.07 -1.82 -16.32
CA TRP A 9 20.52 -2.91 -15.50
C TRP A 9 21.30 -3.14 -14.20
N PRO A 10 20.62 -3.60 -13.11
CA PRO A 10 21.30 -4.16 -11.96
C PRO A 10 22.22 -5.31 -12.40
N ALA A 11 23.42 -5.34 -11.84
CA ALA A 11 24.39 -6.42 -12.04
C ALA A 11 23.93 -7.71 -11.39
N GLU A 12 23.31 -7.59 -10.22
CA GLU A 12 22.91 -8.67 -9.34
C GLU A 12 21.54 -8.34 -8.73
N LEU A 13 20.66 -9.33 -8.69
CA LEU A 13 19.37 -9.29 -8.00
C LEU A 13 19.18 -10.64 -7.31
N ASP A 14 19.11 -10.62 -5.98
CA ASP A 14 18.78 -11.78 -5.16
C ASP A 14 17.48 -11.51 -4.41
N ALA A 15 16.46 -12.32 -4.65
CA ALA A 15 15.16 -12.23 -3.97
C ALA A 15 14.80 -13.51 -3.21
N THR A 16 15.79 -14.34 -2.86
CA THR A 16 15.59 -15.60 -2.14
C THR A 16 15.30 -15.40 -0.66
N HIS A 17 15.77 -14.28 -0.09
CA HIS A 17 15.54 -13.99 1.32
C HIS A 17 14.06 -13.65 1.58
N PRO A 18 13.43 -14.18 2.64
CA PRO A 18 12.00 -14.00 2.86
C PRO A 18 11.60 -12.55 3.14
N ASN A 19 12.46 -11.74 3.77
CA ASN A 19 12.03 -10.45 4.32
C ASN A 19 12.47 -9.22 3.51
N TYR A 20 13.31 -9.42 2.49
CA TYR A 20 13.86 -8.36 1.64
C TYR A 20 14.47 -8.97 0.37
N LEU A 21 14.65 -8.15 -0.66
CA LEU A 21 15.48 -8.45 -1.82
C LEU A 21 16.79 -7.66 -1.75
N GLN A 22 17.81 -8.16 -2.41
CA GLN A 22 19.10 -7.50 -2.56
C GLN A 22 19.35 -7.16 -4.01
N ALA A 23 19.78 -5.93 -4.27
CA ALA A 23 20.11 -5.48 -5.62
C ALA A 23 21.40 -4.68 -5.62
N LYS A 24 22.16 -4.82 -6.70
CA LYS A 24 23.42 -4.10 -6.91
C LYS A 24 23.53 -3.66 -8.36
N THR A 25 23.92 -2.41 -8.58
CA THR A 25 24.28 -1.91 -9.91
C THR A 25 25.75 -2.22 -10.22
N ARG A 26 26.11 -2.31 -11.50
CA ARG A 26 27.50 -2.59 -11.92
C ARG A 26 28.51 -1.53 -11.43
N GLU A 27 28.02 -0.32 -11.16
CA GLU A 27 28.81 0.83 -10.69
C GLU A 27 28.71 1.07 -9.19
N SER A 28 28.17 0.12 -8.42
CA SER A 28 28.18 0.24 -6.96
C SER A 28 29.63 0.24 -6.46
N ASP A 29 30.09 1.40 -5.98
CA ASP A 29 31.41 1.57 -5.34
C ASP A 29 31.60 0.63 -4.14
N THR A 30 30.50 0.16 -3.55
CA THR A 30 30.51 -0.81 -2.47
C THR A 30 30.33 -2.24 -2.99
N ALA A 31 31.12 -3.16 -2.43
CA ALA A 31 31.00 -4.59 -2.75
C ALA A 31 29.63 -5.18 -2.36
N ARG A 32 29.03 -4.69 -1.27
CA ARG A 32 27.77 -5.21 -0.72
C ARG A 32 26.55 -4.70 -1.50
N PRO A 33 25.57 -5.57 -1.81
CA PRO A 33 24.30 -5.14 -2.41
C PRO A 33 23.44 -4.36 -1.40
N TRP A 34 22.57 -3.50 -1.91
CA TRP A 34 21.56 -2.82 -1.10
C TRP A 34 20.41 -3.79 -0.79
N CYS A 35 19.77 -3.60 0.36
CA CYS A 35 18.63 -4.40 0.79
C CYS A 35 17.34 -3.57 0.65
N HIS A 36 16.29 -4.17 0.11
CA HIS A 36 15.01 -3.52 -0.15
C HIS A 36 13.85 -4.35 0.39
N ALA A 37 12.90 -3.72 1.07
CA ALA A 37 11.66 -4.36 1.51
C ALA A 37 10.46 -3.52 1.10
N THR A 38 9.42 -4.18 0.61
CA THR A 38 8.18 -3.57 0.15
C THR A 38 7.03 -3.94 1.08
N ALA A 39 6.24 -2.95 1.43
CA ALA A 39 4.95 -3.09 2.09
C ALA A 39 3.83 -2.64 1.16
N TRP A 40 2.64 -3.20 1.34
CA TRP A 40 1.41 -2.65 0.78
C TRP A 40 0.66 -1.85 1.85
N VAL A 41 -0.12 -0.87 1.41
CA VAL A 41 -1.01 -0.10 2.28
C VAL A 41 -2.26 -0.92 2.52
N LYS A 42 -2.32 -1.56 3.70
CA LYS A 42 -3.41 -2.43 4.14
C LYS A 42 -4.68 -1.66 4.42
N GLU A 43 -4.55 -0.53 5.10
CA GLU A 43 -5.68 0.34 5.43
C GLU A 43 -5.29 1.78 5.13
N TRP A 44 -6.17 2.45 4.38
CA TRP A 44 -6.16 3.88 4.14
C TRP A 44 -7.02 4.62 5.18
N PRO A 45 -6.89 5.95 5.31
CA PRO A 45 -7.63 6.71 6.31
C PRO A 45 -9.14 6.51 6.13
N LEU A 46 -9.81 6.29 7.25
CA LEU A 46 -11.26 6.05 7.29
C LEU A 46 -12.09 7.31 7.48
N THR A 47 -11.44 8.35 7.96
CA THR A 47 -12.04 9.64 8.23
C THR A 47 -11.48 10.66 7.24
N PRO A 48 -12.20 11.76 6.98
CA PRO A 48 -11.66 12.86 6.20
C PRO A 48 -10.30 13.32 6.76
N VAL A 49 -9.31 13.43 5.87
CA VAL A 49 -7.96 13.88 6.20
C VAL A 49 -7.59 15.09 5.34
N GLY A 50 -6.79 15.99 5.89
CA GLY A 50 -6.31 17.16 5.13
C GLY A 50 -5.39 16.77 3.98
N VAL A 51 -5.26 17.64 2.98
CA VAL A 51 -4.46 17.40 1.75
C VAL A 51 -2.99 16.99 2.00
N ASN A 52 -2.45 17.31 3.18
CA ASN A 52 -1.06 17.01 3.56
C ASN A 52 -0.93 15.81 4.53
N PHE A 53 -1.95 14.94 4.65
CA PHE A 53 -1.94 13.86 5.62
C PHE A 53 -0.77 12.87 5.47
N MET A 54 -0.22 12.74 4.26
CA MET A 54 0.96 11.90 3.99
C MET A 54 2.31 12.60 4.26
N ALA A 55 2.33 13.88 4.63
CA ALA A 55 3.58 14.62 4.88
C ALA A 55 4.53 13.95 5.89
N PRO A 56 4.06 13.32 7.00
CA PRO A 56 4.94 12.58 7.89
C PRO A 56 5.71 11.45 7.19
N LEU A 57 5.06 10.76 6.24
CA LEU A 57 5.60 9.65 5.46
C LEU A 57 6.33 10.10 4.19
N LEU A 58 6.16 11.32 3.70
CA LEU A 58 6.84 11.78 2.48
C LEU A 58 8.01 12.70 2.78
N VAL A 59 7.83 13.61 3.75
CA VAL A 59 8.77 14.70 4.04
C VAL A 59 9.48 14.49 5.37
N HIS A 60 8.79 14.04 6.43
CA HIS A 60 9.34 14.04 7.79
C HIS A 60 9.99 12.72 8.20
N THR A 61 10.70 12.06 7.28
CA THR A 61 11.52 10.90 7.63
C THR A 61 12.86 11.04 6.93
N PRO A 62 13.74 11.90 7.48
CA PRO A 62 15.08 12.04 6.95
C PRO A 62 15.83 10.71 7.04
N ASP A 63 16.86 10.56 6.20
CA ASP A 63 17.80 9.44 6.22
C ASP A 63 17.20 8.05 5.92
N VAL A 64 15.94 7.99 5.47
CA VAL A 64 15.32 6.77 4.96
C VAL A 64 15.07 6.89 3.47
N ILE A 65 15.71 6.02 2.69
CA ILE A 65 15.42 5.93 1.25
C ILE A 65 14.15 5.11 1.05
N ARG A 66 13.17 5.72 0.39
CA ARG A 66 11.87 5.10 0.14
C ARG A 66 11.29 5.52 -1.20
N THR A 67 10.49 4.62 -1.76
CA THR A 67 9.63 4.87 -2.90
C THR A 67 8.19 4.61 -2.47
N VAL A 68 7.30 5.57 -2.74
CA VAL A 68 5.86 5.43 -2.51
C VAL A 68 5.18 5.43 -3.87
N ALA A 69 4.46 4.35 -4.19
CA ALA A 69 3.69 4.22 -5.41
C ALA A 69 2.22 4.07 -5.05
N VAL A 70 1.35 4.85 -5.70
CA VAL A 70 -0.10 4.75 -5.55
C VAL A 70 -0.68 4.59 -6.95
N THR A 71 -1.42 3.51 -7.16
CA THR A 71 -2.17 3.28 -8.39
C THR A 71 -3.65 3.48 -8.08
N MET A 72 -4.32 4.24 -8.93
CA MET A 72 -5.75 4.53 -8.83
C MET A 72 -6.43 3.98 -10.08
N ASP A 73 -7.44 3.13 -9.88
CA ASP A 73 -8.40 2.74 -10.91
C ASP A 73 -9.64 3.60 -10.69
N LEU A 74 -9.87 4.52 -11.63
CA LEU A 74 -11.03 5.40 -11.61
C LEU A 74 -12.20 4.64 -12.21
N GLU A 75 -13.25 4.47 -11.43
CA GLU A 75 -14.49 3.85 -11.83
C GLU A 75 -15.55 4.92 -12.11
N PRO A 76 -16.36 4.76 -13.17
CA PRO A 76 -17.56 5.56 -13.37
C PRO A 76 -18.45 5.58 -12.13
N THR A 77 -18.95 6.77 -11.78
CA THR A 77 -19.68 6.98 -10.52
C THR A 77 -20.95 6.11 -10.41
N ASP A 78 -21.64 5.86 -11.52
CA ASP A 78 -22.82 5.00 -11.60
C ASP A 78 -22.50 3.55 -11.21
N ILE A 79 -21.41 2.99 -11.75
CA ILE A 79 -20.94 1.64 -11.39
C ILE A 79 -20.51 1.57 -9.92
N ALA A 80 -19.83 2.61 -9.43
CA ALA A 80 -19.39 2.67 -8.05
C ALA A 80 -20.56 2.72 -7.05
N ILE A 81 -21.64 3.45 -7.39
CA ILE A 81 -22.88 3.51 -6.61
C ILE A 81 -23.57 2.14 -6.60
N GLU A 82 -23.72 1.48 -7.75
CA GLU A 82 -24.38 0.18 -7.83
C GLU A 82 -23.65 -0.89 -7.00
N ARG A 83 -22.32 -0.92 -7.06
CA ARG A 83 -21.50 -1.82 -6.24
C ARG A 83 -21.64 -1.52 -4.76
N MET A 84 -21.61 -0.24 -4.36
CA MET A 84 -21.79 0.18 -2.97
C MET A 84 -23.16 -0.23 -2.42
N LEU A 85 -24.24 -0.04 -3.20
CA LEU A 85 -25.59 -0.46 -2.81
C LEU A 85 -25.70 -1.98 -2.67
N THR A 86 -25.02 -2.73 -3.56
CA THR A 86 -24.96 -4.19 -3.49
C THR A 86 -24.21 -4.67 -2.24
N GLU A 87 -23.05 -4.06 -1.94
CA GLU A 87 -22.26 -4.34 -0.74
C GLU A 87 -23.06 -4.03 0.53
N LYS A 88 -23.72 -2.87 0.59
CA LYS A 88 -24.62 -2.49 1.70
C LYS A 88 -25.76 -3.48 1.92
N THR A 89 -26.39 -3.94 0.84
CA THR A 89 -27.48 -4.92 0.92
C THR A 89 -26.99 -6.27 1.47
N ASN A 90 -25.79 -6.69 1.07
CA ASN A 90 -25.17 -7.91 1.59
C ASN A 90 -24.82 -7.78 3.07
N ASP A 91 -24.23 -6.66 3.47
CA ASP A 91 -23.90 -6.33 4.87
C ASP A 91 -25.17 -6.32 5.75
N ASP A 92 -26.24 -5.66 5.30
CA ASP A 92 -27.53 -5.63 6.01
C ASP A 92 -28.14 -7.02 6.15
N ALA A 93 -28.03 -7.85 5.10
CA ALA A 93 -28.51 -9.23 5.12
C ALA A 93 -27.71 -10.10 6.09
N ASP A 94 -26.39 -9.94 6.14
CA ASP A 94 -25.51 -10.67 7.05
C ASP A 94 -25.68 -10.22 8.50
N ALA A 95 -25.84 -8.91 8.75
CA ALA A 95 -26.19 -8.37 10.06
C ALA A 95 -27.56 -8.91 10.54
N ALA A 96 -28.56 -8.96 9.67
CA ALA A 96 -29.87 -9.52 9.98
C ALA A 96 -29.81 -11.03 10.29
N ARG A 97 -28.97 -11.80 9.58
CA ARG A 97 -28.72 -13.23 9.88
C ARG A 97 -28.00 -13.40 11.23
N ALA A 98 -26.98 -12.58 11.50
CA ALA A 98 -26.22 -12.63 12.74
C ALA A 98 -27.10 -12.29 13.95
N ALA A 99 -27.96 -11.27 13.84
CA ALA A 99 -28.93 -10.90 14.87
C ALA A 99 -29.93 -12.03 15.15
N LYS A 100 -30.45 -12.71 14.12
CA LYS A 100 -31.31 -13.89 14.29
C LYS A 100 -30.61 -15.05 15.01
N MET A 101 -29.29 -15.19 14.86
CA MET A 101 -28.49 -16.20 15.53
C MET A 101 -27.98 -15.77 16.92
N ASN A 102 -28.38 -14.60 17.42
CA ASN A 102 -27.96 -14.04 18.71
C ASN A 102 -26.43 -14.00 18.88
N ARG A 103 -25.70 -13.82 17.77
CA ARG A 103 -24.23 -13.70 17.81
C ARG A 103 -23.84 -12.31 18.31
N VAL A 104 -22.80 -12.26 19.13
CA VAL A 104 -22.18 -11.00 19.55
C VAL A 104 -21.61 -10.31 18.32
N VAL A 105 -22.04 -9.07 18.08
CA VAL A 105 -21.55 -8.25 16.97
C VAL A 105 -20.09 -7.87 17.24
N ASP A 106 -19.21 -8.17 16.30
CA ASP A 106 -17.80 -7.82 16.41
C ASP A 106 -17.63 -6.31 16.15
N PRO A 107 -16.92 -5.56 17.02
CA PRO A 107 -16.59 -4.16 16.77
C PRO A 107 -15.90 -3.89 15.41
N ARG A 108 -15.22 -4.90 14.83
CA ARG A 108 -14.61 -4.82 13.49
C ARG A 108 -15.64 -4.86 12.37
N ASP A 109 -16.74 -5.57 12.56
CA ASP A 109 -17.83 -5.64 11.58
C ASP A 109 -18.59 -4.30 11.54
N LEU A 110 -18.84 -3.70 12.70
CA LEU A 110 -19.40 -2.34 12.80
C LEU A 110 -18.52 -1.29 12.10
N ALA A 111 -17.20 -1.41 12.26
CA ALA A 111 -16.26 -0.54 11.57
C ALA A 111 -16.24 -0.77 10.06
N HIS A 112 -16.52 -1.98 9.58
CA HIS A 112 -16.62 -2.29 8.15
C HIS A 112 -17.87 -1.68 7.52
N THR A 113 -19.04 -1.88 8.14
CA THR A 113 -20.31 -1.29 7.68
C THR A 113 -20.23 0.25 7.61
N GLY A 114 -19.59 0.87 8.61
CA GLY A 114 -19.35 2.32 8.58
C GLY A 114 -18.49 2.81 7.39
N ARG A 115 -17.64 1.95 6.79
CA ARG A 115 -16.86 2.29 5.57
C ARG A 115 -17.74 2.35 4.35
N VAL A 116 -18.71 1.43 4.24
CA VAL A 116 -19.66 1.38 3.12
C VAL A 116 -20.54 2.63 3.16
N ASP A 117 -20.97 3.04 4.34
CA ASP A 117 -21.76 4.26 4.54
C ASP A 117 -20.98 5.53 4.17
N GLN A 118 -19.74 5.70 4.66
CA GLN A 118 -18.91 6.87 4.32
C GLN A 118 -18.61 6.94 2.81
N ARG A 119 -18.34 5.79 2.18
CA ARG A 119 -18.15 5.71 0.72
C ARG A 119 -19.42 6.11 -0.03
N GLY A 120 -20.59 5.76 0.51
CA GLY A 120 -21.88 6.18 -0.03
C GLY A 120 -22.09 7.69 0.04
N GLU A 121 -21.71 8.32 1.16
CA GLU A 121 -21.76 9.79 1.31
C GLU A 121 -20.79 10.50 0.34
N ASP A 122 -19.57 9.98 0.18
CA ASP A 122 -18.57 10.55 -0.72
C ASP A 122 -19.02 10.45 -2.19
N LEU A 123 -19.58 9.30 -2.60
CA LEU A 123 -20.15 9.11 -3.94
C LEU A 123 -21.37 10.02 -4.17
N ALA A 124 -22.25 10.17 -3.17
CA ALA A 124 -23.39 11.08 -3.24
C ALA A 124 -22.98 12.57 -3.32
N GLY A 125 -21.83 12.90 -2.72
CA GLY A 125 -21.19 14.23 -2.81
C GLY A 125 -20.48 14.51 -4.13
N GLY A 126 -20.48 13.57 -5.09
CA GLY A 126 -19.88 13.74 -6.42
C GLY A 126 -18.43 13.29 -6.53
N ALA A 127 -17.89 12.58 -5.53
CA ALA A 127 -16.59 11.92 -5.67
C ALA A 127 -16.67 10.79 -6.71
N ALA A 128 -15.66 10.65 -7.56
CA ALA A 128 -15.55 9.48 -8.42
C ALA A 128 -15.23 8.23 -7.58
N GLY A 129 -15.74 7.06 -7.97
CA GLY A 129 -15.35 5.81 -7.33
C GLY A 129 -13.87 5.53 -7.61
N VAL A 130 -13.00 5.63 -6.61
CA VAL A 130 -11.58 5.32 -6.78
C VAL A 130 -11.25 4.03 -6.04
N ASN A 131 -10.82 3.01 -6.78
CA ASN A 131 -10.13 1.87 -6.18
C ASN A 131 -8.64 2.21 -6.17
N LEU A 132 -8.01 2.15 -4.99
CA LEU A 132 -6.63 2.57 -4.84
C LEU A 132 -5.79 1.51 -4.14
N VAL A 133 -4.57 1.32 -4.63
CA VAL A 133 -3.58 0.43 -4.05
C VAL A 133 -2.29 1.22 -3.86
N GLY A 134 -1.70 1.11 -2.68
CA GLY A 134 -0.43 1.76 -2.34
C GLY A 134 0.65 0.75 -2.02
N TYR A 135 1.87 1.02 -2.46
CA TYR A 135 3.07 0.29 -2.11
C TYR A 135 4.16 1.23 -1.62
N ILE A 136 4.95 0.76 -0.66
CA ILE A 136 6.09 1.48 -0.11
C ILE A 136 7.29 0.56 -0.10
N THR A 137 8.30 0.86 -0.89
CA THR A 137 9.60 0.18 -0.84
C THR A 137 10.58 1.00 -0.04
N VAL A 138 11.23 0.38 0.94
CA VAL A 138 12.31 0.95 1.76
C VAL A 138 13.63 0.33 1.34
N SER A 139 14.69 1.13 1.23
CA SER A 139 16.00 0.71 0.77
C SER A 139 17.09 1.12 1.76
N SER A 140 17.98 0.19 2.10
CA SER A 140 19.06 0.43 3.07
C SER A 140 20.33 -0.33 2.68
N ARG A 141 21.47 0.08 3.24
CA ARG A 141 22.80 -0.49 2.93
C ARG A 141 23.00 -1.92 3.45
N ASP A 142 22.26 -2.32 4.46
CA ASP A 142 22.36 -3.64 5.10
C ASP A 142 21.03 -4.05 5.75
N PRO A 143 20.85 -5.34 6.08
CA PRO A 143 19.60 -5.84 6.66
C PRO A 143 19.25 -5.25 8.03
N GLU A 144 20.24 -4.87 8.83
CA GLU A 144 20.03 -4.34 10.18
C GLU A 144 19.49 -2.91 10.10
N GLN A 145 20.08 -2.09 9.23
CA GLN A 145 19.57 -0.77 8.89
C GLN A 145 18.18 -0.86 8.26
N LEU A 146 17.95 -1.81 7.34
CA LEU A 146 16.63 -2.02 6.76
C LEU A 146 15.58 -2.34 7.83
N ALA A 147 15.91 -3.17 8.82
CA ALA A 147 14.99 -3.47 9.91
C ALA A 147 14.68 -2.24 10.79
N ARG A 148 15.61 -1.29 10.94
CA ARG A 148 15.36 0.01 11.57
C ARG A 148 14.45 0.87 10.70
N ASP A 149 14.78 1.04 9.43
CA ASP A 149 14.05 1.89 8.50
C ASP A 149 12.61 1.40 8.28
N LYS A 150 12.39 0.08 8.22
CA LYS A 150 11.05 -0.55 8.20
C LYS A 150 10.21 -0.11 9.42
N ARG A 151 10.80 -0.06 10.61
CA ARG A 151 10.10 0.38 11.83
C ARG A 151 9.80 1.88 11.79
N THR A 152 10.75 2.69 11.35
CA THR A 152 10.57 4.13 11.17
C THR A 152 9.43 4.42 10.19
N ILE A 153 9.40 3.74 9.04
CA ILE A 153 8.38 3.91 8.01
C ILE A 153 7.01 3.47 8.50
N ARG A 154 6.92 2.35 9.22
CA ARG A 154 5.65 1.94 9.86
C ARG A 154 5.14 2.97 10.86
N ALA A 155 6.02 3.56 11.67
CA ALA A 155 5.63 4.61 12.62
C ALA A 155 5.17 5.89 11.91
N SER A 156 5.88 6.32 10.84
CA SER A 156 5.47 7.49 10.03
C SER A 156 4.15 7.25 9.29
N ALA A 157 3.92 6.04 8.78
CA ALA A 157 2.65 5.67 8.16
C ALA A 157 1.49 5.72 9.15
N GLY A 158 1.69 5.29 10.40
CA GLY A 158 0.69 5.44 11.47
C GLY A 158 0.28 6.90 11.72
N LYS A 159 1.22 7.85 11.65
CA LYS A 159 0.92 9.30 11.72
C LYS A 159 0.14 9.83 10.52
N CYS A 160 0.13 9.09 9.42
CA CYS A 160 -0.66 9.38 8.22
C CYS A 160 -1.99 8.60 8.21
N PHE A 161 -2.36 7.96 9.32
CA PHE A 161 -3.54 7.08 9.41
C PHE A 161 -3.49 5.90 8.42
N LEU A 162 -2.28 5.48 8.04
CA LEU A 162 -2.04 4.34 7.17
C LEU A 162 -1.60 3.12 7.97
N LYS A 163 -2.12 1.95 7.63
CA LYS A 163 -1.61 0.67 8.13
C LYS A 163 -0.83 -0.03 7.04
N LEU A 164 0.42 -0.38 7.33
CA LEU A 164 1.30 -1.09 6.40
C LEU A 164 1.42 -2.55 6.78
N GLU A 165 1.49 -3.41 5.77
CA GLU A 165 1.83 -4.82 5.91
C GLU A 165 2.98 -5.17 4.95
N TRP A 166 4.04 -5.78 5.49
CA TRP A 166 5.23 -6.13 4.70
C TRP A 166 4.94 -7.37 3.86
N CYS A 167 5.31 -7.32 2.59
CA CYS A 167 5.11 -8.42 1.63
C CYS A 167 6.19 -9.50 1.79
N ASP A 168 6.39 -9.99 3.02
CA ASP A 168 7.37 -11.04 3.30
C ASP A 168 7.04 -12.29 2.46
N ARG A 169 8.09 -12.93 1.93
CA ARG A 169 8.13 -14.02 0.94
C ARG A 169 7.69 -13.64 -0.47
N GLU A 170 7.09 -12.47 -0.66
CA GLU A 170 6.58 -11.99 -1.96
C GLU A 170 7.30 -10.70 -2.41
N GLN A 171 8.51 -10.44 -1.88
CA GLN A 171 9.23 -9.18 -2.05
C GLN A 171 9.51 -8.84 -3.52
N HIS A 172 9.87 -9.82 -4.33
CA HIS A 172 10.13 -9.64 -5.77
C HIS A 172 8.86 -9.18 -6.52
N ARG A 173 7.71 -9.82 -6.26
CA ARG A 173 6.43 -9.43 -6.88
C ARG A 173 5.96 -8.08 -6.38
N ALA A 174 6.08 -7.82 -5.08
CA ALA A 174 5.69 -6.56 -4.48
C ALA A 174 6.54 -5.39 -4.98
N PHE A 175 7.86 -5.58 -5.14
CA PHE A 175 8.76 -4.56 -5.65
C PHE A 175 8.39 -4.11 -7.07
N VAL A 176 7.99 -5.02 -7.96
CA VAL A 176 7.56 -4.67 -9.32
C VAL A 176 6.35 -3.73 -9.30
N ASN A 177 5.45 -3.85 -8.32
CA ASN A 177 4.28 -2.97 -8.19
C ASN A 177 4.63 -1.54 -7.73
N THR A 178 5.89 -1.25 -7.39
CA THR A 178 6.35 0.14 -7.12
C THR A 178 6.90 0.82 -8.35
N LEU A 179 7.10 0.08 -9.44
CA LEU A 179 7.51 0.60 -10.73
C LEU A 179 6.28 1.11 -11.51
N PRO A 180 6.44 2.13 -12.37
CA PRO A 180 5.34 2.75 -13.09
C PRO A 180 4.88 1.91 -14.30
N PHE A 181 4.68 0.60 -14.13
CA PHE A 181 4.19 -0.30 -15.18
C PHE A 181 2.66 -0.29 -15.34
N ALA A 182 1.94 0.47 -14.49
CA ALA A 182 0.49 0.68 -14.54
C ALA A 182 -0.39 -0.61 -14.46
N THR A 183 0.17 -1.77 -14.11
CA THR A 183 -0.56 -3.05 -13.96
C THR A 183 -0.97 -3.37 -12.51
N GLY A 184 -0.73 -2.47 -11.56
CA GLY A 184 -0.70 -2.75 -10.12
C GLY A 184 -2.04 -3.01 -9.42
N ILE A 185 -3.16 -3.07 -10.13
CA ILE A 185 -4.50 -3.33 -9.56
C ILE A 185 -5.01 -4.68 -10.09
N ARG A 186 -5.25 -5.62 -9.16
CA ARG A 186 -5.90 -6.89 -9.48
C ARG A 186 -7.39 -6.63 -9.70
N ARG A 187 -7.88 -6.90 -10.91
CA ARG A 187 -9.31 -6.96 -11.22
C ARG A 187 -9.89 -8.33 -10.87
#